data_AF-A0A7S3P6M8-F1
#
_entry.id   AF-A0A7S3P6M8-F1
#
_cell.length_a   1.000
_cell.length_b   1.000
_cell.length_c   1.000
_cell.angle_alpha   90.00
_cell.angle_beta   90.00
_cell.angle_gamma   90.00
#
_symmetry.space_group_name_H-M   'P 1'
#
loop_
_entity.id
_entity.type
_entity.pdbx_description
1 polymer ?
#
loop_
_entity_poly.entity_id
_entity_poly.type
_entity_poly.pdbx_seq_one_letter_code
_entity_poly.pdbx_strand_id
1 'polypeptide(L)'
;QQPQQPQHPPDQYGINAWIALEDMPAAYGGSMLVAKGSHRAEWRHQAYQAIRQDRTVDKRVTRHEMLALIKAQNFSSTCDIGAHHPKLRETIEDSKVVLDLQKGDVILATRLLFHRTDAVTAAGVAHYVSQLGLPSLPRYSIRYVPGTARLPLLDTGDLSLISNPESAGKTLNAVVQEDGMWFPGVWPTMDSKVEEQMDILARDKIPAAIETAAIHRQEFIAGLVSSTAAASSSESATTTTTSEEESNCEEQ
;
A
#
# COMPACT_ATOMS: atom_id res chain seq x y z
N GLN A 1 31.78 12.95 17.18
CA GLN A 1 30.38 12.79 17.67
C GLN A 1 29.59 12.19 16.53
N GLN A 2 29.10 10.96 16.65
CA GLN A 2 28.17 10.42 15.67
C GLN A 2 26.86 11.21 15.78
N PRO A 3 26.24 11.66 14.67
CA PRO A 3 24.94 12.30 14.73
C PRO A 3 23.97 11.32 15.39
N GLN A 4 23.32 11.74 16.47
CA GLN A 4 22.26 10.95 17.09
C GLN A 4 21.21 10.69 16.02
N GLN A 5 20.99 9.41 15.68
CA GLN A 5 19.88 9.05 14.82
C GLN A 5 18.60 9.58 15.47
N PRO A 6 17.69 10.23 14.71
CA PRO A 6 16.43 10.69 15.25
C PRO A 6 15.75 9.50 15.92
N GLN A 7 15.42 9.67 17.20
CA GLN A 7 14.66 8.66 17.94
C GLN A 7 13.29 8.55 17.27
N HIS A 8 13.14 7.56 16.40
CA HIS A 8 11.83 7.23 15.86
C HIS A 8 10.91 6.88 17.03
N PRO A 9 9.64 7.33 17.03
CA PRO A 9 8.72 6.91 18.07
C PRO A 9 8.70 5.36 18.07
N PRO A 10 9.06 4.72 19.20
CA PRO A 10 9.26 3.27 19.26
C PRO A 10 7.97 2.46 18.97
N ASP A 11 6.82 3.12 18.90
CA ASP A 11 5.51 2.52 19.11
C ASP A 11 4.69 2.23 17.84
N GLN A 12 5.29 2.22 16.64
CA GLN A 12 4.54 2.01 15.39
C GLN A 12 4.91 0.74 14.59
N TYR A 13 5.89 -0.03 15.06
CA TYR A 13 6.39 -1.17 14.28
C TYR A 13 5.55 -2.41 14.49
N GLY A 14 4.59 -2.62 13.59
CA GLY A 14 3.86 -3.86 13.48
C GLY A 14 4.70 -5.03 12.97
N ILE A 15 4.13 -6.24 13.09
CA ILE A 15 4.63 -7.49 12.54
C ILE A 15 3.63 -7.98 11.51
N ASN A 16 4.11 -8.36 10.33
CA ASN A 16 3.33 -9.14 9.39
C ASN A 16 3.58 -10.63 9.68
N ALA A 17 2.52 -11.41 9.78
CA ALA A 17 2.56 -12.87 9.76
C ALA A 17 2.04 -13.33 8.40
N TRP A 18 2.89 -14.00 7.64
CA TRP A 18 2.52 -14.61 6.37
C TRP A 18 2.43 -16.12 6.57
N ILE A 19 1.29 -16.72 6.23
CA ILE A 19 0.98 -18.12 6.50
C ILE A 19 0.89 -18.88 5.18
N ALA A 20 1.69 -19.94 5.05
CA ALA A 20 1.62 -20.87 3.94
C ALA A 20 0.34 -21.72 4.05
N LEU A 21 -0.57 -21.61 3.10
CA LEU A 21 -1.76 -22.46 3.04
C LEU A 21 -1.52 -23.77 2.30
N GLU A 22 -0.42 -23.85 1.56
CA GLU A 22 0.02 -25.01 0.77
C GLU A 22 1.56 -25.05 0.76
N ASP A 23 2.11 -26.19 0.33
CA ASP A 23 3.55 -26.36 0.18
C ASP A 23 4.10 -25.45 -0.93
N MET A 24 5.16 -24.69 -0.62
CA MET A 24 5.82 -23.75 -1.54
C MET A 24 7.33 -24.02 -1.60
N PRO A 25 7.75 -25.12 -2.27
CA PRO A 25 9.16 -25.35 -2.55
C PRO A 25 9.75 -24.19 -3.36
N ALA A 26 10.94 -23.73 -2.96
CA ALA A 26 11.69 -22.66 -3.60
C ALA A 26 11.89 -22.89 -5.10
N ALA A 27 12.04 -24.14 -5.54
CA ALA A 27 12.20 -24.50 -6.95
C ALA A 27 10.98 -24.13 -7.83
N TYR A 28 9.80 -24.01 -7.22
CA TYR A 28 8.54 -23.69 -7.90
C TYR A 28 8.14 -22.22 -7.80
N GLY A 29 8.85 -21.43 -6.99
CA GLY A 29 8.54 -20.03 -6.73
C GLY A 29 7.22 -19.85 -5.97
N GLY A 30 6.64 -18.66 -6.03
CA GLY A 30 5.37 -18.33 -5.36
C GLY A 30 5.47 -18.04 -3.85
N SER A 31 6.58 -18.40 -3.20
CA SER A 31 6.82 -18.08 -1.79
C SER A 31 7.18 -16.60 -1.58
N MET A 32 7.44 -16.21 -0.32
CA MET A 32 7.88 -14.85 0.01
C MET A 32 9.41 -14.76 -0.01
N LEU A 33 9.93 -13.85 -0.82
CA LEU A 33 11.34 -13.44 -0.77
C LEU A 33 11.52 -12.38 0.29
N VAL A 34 12.50 -12.56 1.18
CA VAL A 34 12.82 -11.61 2.24
C VAL A 34 14.24 -11.09 2.10
N ALA A 35 14.42 -9.77 2.16
CA ALA A 35 15.74 -9.14 2.17
C ALA A 35 16.31 -9.17 3.60
N LYS A 36 17.16 -10.13 3.91
CA LYS A 36 17.65 -10.39 5.27
C LYS A 36 18.37 -9.16 5.82
N GLY A 37 18.00 -8.75 7.04
CA GLY A 37 18.61 -7.61 7.72
C GLY A 37 18.20 -6.23 7.18
N SER A 38 17.40 -6.15 6.12
CA SER A 38 17.01 -4.87 5.48
C SER A 38 16.32 -3.89 6.43
N HIS A 39 15.55 -4.38 7.41
CA HIS A 39 14.92 -3.56 8.45
C HIS A 39 15.92 -2.78 9.34
N ARG A 40 17.20 -3.18 9.34
CA ARG A 40 18.30 -2.51 10.07
C ARG A 40 19.37 -1.94 9.15
N ALA A 41 19.26 -2.16 7.84
CA ALA A 41 20.25 -1.66 6.88
C ALA A 41 20.28 -0.14 6.85
N GLU A 42 21.44 0.45 6.59
CA GLU A 42 21.59 1.91 6.46
C GLU A 42 20.83 2.44 5.23
N TRP A 43 20.83 1.68 4.13
CA TRP A 43 20.14 2.03 2.89
C TRP A 43 18.60 2.01 3.00
N ARG A 44 18.02 1.48 4.08
CA ARG A 44 16.56 1.33 4.22
C ARG A 44 15.81 2.65 4.10
N HIS A 45 16.41 3.74 4.59
CA HIS A 45 15.81 5.08 4.56
C HIS A 45 15.70 5.61 3.13
N GLN A 46 16.78 5.44 2.34
CA GLN A 46 16.76 5.74 0.91
C GLN A 46 15.68 4.93 0.19
N ALA A 47 15.52 3.66 0.56
CA ALA A 47 14.48 2.81 0.00
C ALA A 47 13.06 3.27 0.34
N TYR A 48 12.80 3.67 1.58
CA TYR A 48 11.49 4.24 1.96
C TYR A 48 11.20 5.58 1.26
N GLN A 49 12.21 6.43 1.11
CA GLN A 49 12.09 7.68 0.38
C GLN A 49 11.81 7.44 -1.11
N ALA A 50 12.50 6.47 -1.73
CA ALA A 50 12.30 6.09 -3.13
C ALA A 50 10.84 5.68 -3.42
N ILE A 51 10.20 4.99 -2.49
CA ILE A 51 8.79 4.57 -2.61
C ILE A 51 7.82 5.56 -1.96
N ARG A 52 8.30 6.75 -1.59
CA ARG A 52 7.55 7.83 -0.91
C ARG A 52 6.80 7.38 0.35
N GLN A 53 7.28 6.33 1.00
CA GLN A 53 6.82 5.91 2.32
C GLN A 53 7.72 6.49 3.39
N ASP A 54 8.04 7.79 3.30
CA ASP A 54 8.85 8.44 4.33
C ASP A 54 8.05 8.50 5.64
N ARG A 55 8.29 7.49 6.49
CA ARG A 55 7.63 7.33 7.80
C ARG A 55 8.17 8.29 8.86
N THR A 56 9.05 9.21 8.49
CA THR A 56 9.57 10.23 9.41
C THR A 56 8.70 11.48 9.45
N VAL A 57 7.71 11.58 8.57
CA VAL A 57 6.91 12.79 8.39
C VAL A 57 5.42 12.45 8.41
N ASP A 58 4.78 12.61 9.56
CA ASP A 58 3.31 12.59 9.71
C ASP A 58 2.70 13.89 9.13
N LYS A 59 2.89 14.15 7.83
CA LYS A 59 2.23 15.27 7.17
C LYS A 59 0.79 14.88 6.83
N ARG A 60 -0.16 15.66 7.35
CA ARG A 60 -1.52 15.70 6.78
C ARG A 60 -1.38 16.20 5.35
N VAL A 61 -1.57 15.31 4.39
CA VAL A 61 -1.70 15.65 2.98
C VAL A 61 -3.19 15.58 2.68
N THR A 62 -3.79 16.66 2.22
CA THR A 62 -5.20 16.68 1.84
C THR A 62 -5.44 15.72 0.67
N ARG A 63 -6.69 15.25 0.49
CA ARG A 63 -7.07 14.45 -0.68
C ARG A 63 -6.70 15.13 -2.01
N HIS A 64 -6.76 16.46 -2.06
CA HIS A 64 -6.39 17.25 -3.23
C HIS A 64 -4.88 17.23 -3.50
N GLU A 65 -4.05 17.36 -2.47
CA GLU A 65 -2.60 17.24 -2.61
C GLU A 65 -2.19 15.80 -2.97
N MET A 66 -2.87 14.78 -2.44
CA MET A 66 -2.68 13.38 -2.84
C MET A 66 -2.96 13.18 -4.33
N LEU A 67 -4.06 13.75 -4.82
CA LEU A 67 -4.42 13.76 -6.23
C LEU A 67 -3.35 14.44 -7.08
N ALA A 68 -2.81 15.58 -6.64
CA ALA A 68 -1.72 16.25 -7.33
C ALA A 68 -0.45 15.39 -7.39
N LEU A 69 -0.11 14.68 -6.30
CA LEU A 69 1.02 13.76 -6.24
C LEU A 69 0.85 12.54 -7.17
N ILE A 70 -0.36 11.96 -7.22
CA ILE A 70 -0.70 10.84 -8.11
C ILE A 70 -0.65 11.30 -9.58
N LYS A 71 -1.26 12.46 -9.90
CA LYS A 71 -1.25 13.03 -11.26
C LYS A 71 0.17 13.35 -11.76
N ALA A 72 1.07 13.71 -10.85
CA ALA A 72 2.48 13.91 -11.18
C ALA A 72 3.24 12.58 -11.48
N GLN A 73 2.55 11.43 -11.61
CA GLN A 73 3.09 10.08 -11.89
C GLN A 73 4.24 9.66 -10.98
N ASN A 74 4.27 10.23 -9.79
CA ASN A 74 5.46 10.22 -8.95
C ASN A 74 5.39 9.14 -7.86
N PHE A 75 4.40 8.25 -7.93
CA PHE A 75 4.19 7.19 -6.95
C PHE A 75 4.83 5.89 -7.44
N SER A 76 6.09 5.65 -7.06
CA SER A 76 6.74 4.36 -7.28
C SER A 76 6.24 3.39 -6.22
N SER A 77 5.59 2.29 -6.62
CA SER A 77 5.38 1.18 -5.70
C SER A 77 6.74 0.53 -5.35
N THR A 78 6.78 -0.29 -4.30
CA THR A 78 7.99 -1.08 -3.97
C THR A 78 8.43 -1.96 -5.13
N CYS A 79 7.49 -2.41 -5.97
CA CYS A 79 7.79 -3.21 -7.16
C CYS A 79 8.47 -2.40 -8.27
N ASP A 80 8.26 -1.08 -8.29
CA ASP A 80 8.79 -0.17 -9.33
C ASP A 80 10.16 0.42 -8.97
N ILE A 81 10.69 0.09 -7.79
CA ILE A 81 11.98 0.61 -7.32
C ILE A 81 13.12 0.34 -8.30
N GLY A 82 13.02 -0.75 -9.08
CA GLY A 82 14.01 -1.08 -10.11
C GLY A 82 14.06 -0.12 -11.29
N ALA A 83 12.92 0.49 -11.66
CA ALA A 83 12.85 1.41 -12.79
C ALA A 83 13.55 2.75 -12.47
N HIS A 84 13.45 3.20 -11.21
CA HIS A 84 13.94 4.51 -10.80
C HIS A 84 15.22 4.44 -9.96
N HIS A 85 15.49 3.32 -9.29
CA HIS A 85 16.61 3.12 -8.38
C HIS A 85 17.27 1.73 -8.58
N PRO A 86 17.89 1.46 -9.75
CA PRO A 86 18.42 0.14 -10.10
C PRO A 86 19.49 -0.37 -9.13
N LYS A 87 20.40 0.50 -8.66
CA LYS A 87 21.43 0.13 -7.66
C LYS A 87 20.82 -0.30 -6.32
N LEU A 88 19.74 0.35 -5.91
CA LEU A 88 19.06 0.01 -4.67
C LEU A 88 18.33 -1.34 -4.81
N ARG A 89 17.72 -1.59 -5.97
CA ARG A 89 17.15 -2.89 -6.29
C ARG A 89 18.20 -3.99 -6.22
N GLU A 90 19.38 -3.78 -6.81
CA GLU A 90 20.50 -4.72 -6.74
C GLU A 90 20.86 -5.05 -5.29
N THR A 91 21.07 -4.03 -4.44
CA THR A 91 21.32 -4.22 -3.00
C THR A 91 20.23 -5.02 -2.28
N ILE A 92 18.95 -4.76 -2.59
CA ILE A 92 17.82 -5.51 -2.01
C ILE A 92 17.89 -6.97 -2.47
N GLU A 93 18.08 -7.21 -3.77
CA GLU A 93 18.13 -8.55 -4.36
C GLU A 93 19.35 -9.36 -3.91
N ASP A 94 20.51 -8.74 -3.69
CA ASP A 94 21.71 -9.40 -3.18
C ASP A 94 21.52 -9.92 -1.75
N SER A 95 20.65 -9.26 -0.97
CA SER A 95 20.31 -9.67 0.40
C SER A 95 19.12 -10.62 0.49
N LYS A 96 18.54 -11.03 -0.65
CA LYS A 96 17.33 -11.85 -0.65
C LYS A 96 17.59 -13.26 -0.13
N VAL A 97 16.61 -13.79 0.56
CA VAL A 97 16.54 -15.18 0.98
C VAL A 97 15.27 -15.77 0.39
N VAL A 98 15.44 -16.89 -0.31
CA VAL A 98 14.35 -17.74 -0.77
C VAL A 98 14.09 -18.77 0.32
N LEU A 99 12.83 -18.97 0.66
CA LEU A 99 12.41 -19.90 1.71
C LEU A 99 11.61 -21.04 1.08
N ASP A 100 11.98 -22.27 1.41
CA ASP A 100 11.14 -23.44 1.26
C ASP A 100 10.13 -23.45 2.41
N LEU A 101 8.84 -23.46 2.08
CA LEU A 101 7.77 -23.38 3.08
C LEU A 101 6.86 -24.60 2.92
N GLN A 102 6.50 -25.22 4.02
CA GLN A 102 5.47 -26.24 4.09
C GLN A 102 4.13 -25.63 4.46
N LYS A 103 3.05 -26.32 4.14
CA LYS A 103 1.71 -25.97 4.59
C LYS A 103 1.67 -25.80 6.12
N GLY A 104 1.22 -24.63 6.56
CA GLY A 104 1.16 -24.25 7.98
C GLY A 104 2.38 -23.46 8.47
N ASP A 105 3.48 -23.38 7.71
CA ASP A 105 4.61 -22.54 8.07
C ASP A 105 4.24 -21.05 8.09
N VAL A 106 4.87 -20.31 9.00
CA VAL A 106 4.63 -18.89 9.20
C VAL A 106 5.92 -18.08 9.13
N ILE A 107 5.94 -17.06 8.28
CA ILE A 107 6.98 -16.04 8.26
C ILE A 107 6.52 -14.86 9.11
N LEU A 108 7.21 -14.63 10.23
CA LEU A 108 7.06 -13.41 11.02
C LEU A 108 8.09 -12.37 10.58
N ALA A 109 7.61 -11.28 9.99
CA ALA A 109 8.46 -10.21 9.48
C ALA A 109 8.05 -8.87 10.10
N THR A 110 9.03 -8.10 10.57
CA THR A 110 8.76 -6.71 10.95
C THR A 110 8.22 -5.94 9.74
N ARG A 111 7.33 -4.95 9.94
CA ARG A 111 6.83 -4.08 8.86
C ARG A 111 7.91 -3.30 8.10
N LEU A 112 9.15 -3.33 8.58
CA LEU A 112 10.30 -2.68 7.99
C LEU A 112 11.17 -3.63 7.16
N LEU A 113 10.91 -4.95 7.22
CA LEU A 113 11.64 -5.90 6.40
C LEU A 113 11.18 -5.77 4.95
N PHE A 114 12.10 -5.50 4.03
CA PHE A 114 11.80 -5.53 2.61
C PHE A 114 11.50 -6.98 2.19
N HIS A 115 10.39 -7.18 1.49
CA HIS A 115 9.94 -8.47 1.02
C HIS A 115 9.12 -8.33 -0.26
N ARG A 116 9.05 -9.39 -1.06
CA ARG A 116 8.16 -9.49 -2.22
C ARG A 116 7.71 -10.92 -2.46
N THR A 117 6.62 -11.07 -3.18
CA THR A 117 6.19 -12.39 -3.68
C THR A 117 7.16 -12.82 -4.77
N ASP A 118 7.63 -14.06 -4.72
CA ASP A 118 8.32 -14.64 -5.86
C ASP A 118 7.32 -15.03 -6.95
N ALA A 119 7.73 -14.92 -8.21
CA ALA A 119 6.89 -15.37 -9.31
C ALA A 119 6.83 -16.90 -9.29
N VAL A 120 5.65 -17.47 -9.55
CA VAL A 120 5.53 -18.92 -9.77
C VAL A 120 6.22 -19.26 -11.09
N THR A 121 7.13 -20.23 -11.07
CA THR A 121 7.85 -20.66 -12.27
C THR A 121 6.91 -21.48 -13.19
N ALA A 122 7.28 -21.68 -14.45
CA ALA A 122 6.48 -22.54 -15.35
C ALA A 122 6.32 -23.97 -14.80
N ALA A 123 7.37 -24.51 -14.17
CA ALA A 123 7.34 -25.80 -13.48
C ALA A 123 6.41 -25.74 -12.25
N GLY A 124 6.45 -24.65 -11.49
CA GLY A 124 5.53 -24.42 -10.37
C GLY A 124 4.08 -24.35 -10.80
N VAL A 125 3.75 -23.65 -11.88
CA VAL A 125 2.38 -23.60 -12.43
C VAL A 125 1.91 -25.01 -12.78
N ALA A 126 2.72 -25.80 -13.49
CA ALA A 126 2.37 -27.17 -13.83
C ALA A 126 2.14 -28.04 -12.56
N HIS A 127 3.02 -27.90 -11.56
CA HIS A 127 2.90 -28.59 -10.28
C HIS A 127 1.60 -28.22 -9.54
N TYR A 128 1.35 -26.93 -9.30
CA TYR A 128 0.19 -26.44 -8.55
C TYR A 128 -1.13 -26.69 -9.27
N VAL A 129 -1.18 -26.58 -10.61
CA VAL A 129 -2.38 -26.97 -11.36
C VAL A 129 -2.65 -28.47 -11.22
N SER A 130 -1.61 -29.31 -11.25
CA SER A 130 -1.80 -30.77 -11.12
C SER A 130 -2.26 -31.20 -9.71
N GLN A 131 -1.76 -30.54 -8.67
CA GLN A 131 -2.03 -30.91 -7.28
C GLN A 131 -3.27 -30.22 -6.71
N LEU A 132 -3.48 -28.94 -7.06
CA LEU A 132 -4.47 -28.06 -6.43
C LEU A 132 -5.52 -27.55 -7.42
N GLY A 133 -5.30 -27.70 -8.73
CA GLY A 133 -6.16 -27.11 -9.76
C GLY A 133 -6.03 -25.58 -9.86
N LEU A 134 -4.98 -24.99 -9.28
CA LEU A 134 -4.79 -23.54 -9.22
C LEU A 134 -3.48 -23.12 -9.90
N PRO A 135 -3.48 -22.05 -10.73
CA PRO A 135 -2.25 -21.53 -11.35
C PRO A 135 -1.41 -20.69 -10.39
N SER A 136 -1.94 -20.38 -9.21
CA SER A 136 -1.30 -19.55 -8.20
C SER A 136 -1.68 -20.02 -6.80
N LEU A 137 -0.81 -19.76 -5.84
CA LEU A 137 -0.98 -20.20 -4.47
C LEU A 137 -1.80 -19.20 -3.64
N PRO A 138 -2.87 -19.64 -2.95
CA PRO A 138 -3.52 -18.81 -1.96
C PRO A 138 -2.59 -18.60 -0.77
N ARG A 139 -2.70 -17.44 -0.16
CA ARG A 139 -1.88 -17.04 0.98
C ARG A 139 -2.68 -16.20 1.94
N TYR A 140 -2.38 -16.34 3.22
CA TYR A 140 -2.96 -15.50 4.25
C TYR A 140 -1.89 -14.60 4.85
N SER A 141 -2.19 -13.31 4.99
CA SER A 141 -1.27 -12.33 5.58
C SER A 141 -2.02 -11.55 6.64
N ILE A 142 -1.56 -11.63 7.88
CA ILE A 142 -2.08 -10.89 9.02
C ILE A 142 -1.08 -9.80 9.39
N ARG A 143 -1.57 -8.62 9.75
CA ARG A 143 -0.73 -7.55 10.29
C ARG A 143 -1.13 -7.29 11.74
N TYR A 144 -0.19 -7.53 12.64
CA TYR A 144 -0.28 -7.13 14.03
C TYR A 144 0.39 -5.78 14.22
N VAL A 145 -0.24 -4.90 14.99
CA VAL A 145 0.28 -3.58 15.35
C VAL A 145 -0.10 -3.28 16.80
N PRO A 146 0.68 -2.46 17.52
CA PRO A 146 0.27 -2.00 18.84
C PRO A 146 -1.09 -1.27 18.77
N GLY A 147 -1.93 -1.42 19.79
CA GLY A 147 -3.19 -0.68 19.89
C GLY A 147 -3.02 0.85 19.97
N THR A 148 -1.81 1.29 20.31
CA THR A 148 -1.37 2.69 20.30
C THR A 148 -0.98 3.21 18.91
N ALA A 149 -0.87 2.33 17.90
CA ALA A 149 -0.69 2.75 16.52
C ALA A 149 -1.86 3.64 16.10
N ARG A 150 -1.59 4.63 15.25
CA ARG A 150 -2.59 5.60 14.81
C ARG A 150 -3.04 5.30 13.39
N LEU A 151 -4.31 5.52 13.12
CA LEU A 151 -4.82 5.52 11.77
C LEU A 151 -4.17 6.67 10.97
N PRO A 152 -3.90 6.45 9.68
CA PRO A 152 -3.35 7.50 8.84
C PRO A 152 -4.30 8.70 8.81
N LEU A 153 -3.73 9.89 8.67
CA LEU A 153 -4.48 11.12 8.49
C LEU A 153 -5.00 11.29 7.05
N LEU A 154 -4.73 10.31 6.20
CA LEU A 154 -5.02 10.29 4.78
C LEU A 154 -6.18 9.32 4.52
N ASP A 155 -6.93 9.60 3.46
CA ASP A 155 -7.88 8.65 2.89
C ASP A 155 -7.10 7.52 2.21
N THR A 156 -6.89 6.41 2.94
CA THR A 156 -6.09 5.26 2.48
C THR A 156 -6.94 4.11 1.95
N GLY A 157 -8.24 4.32 1.74
CA GLY A 157 -9.16 3.22 1.42
C GLY A 157 -9.35 2.23 2.58
N ASP A 158 -8.98 2.62 3.80
CA ASP A 158 -9.23 1.82 5.01
C ASP A 158 -10.72 1.88 5.34
N LEU A 159 -11.37 0.71 5.45
CA LEU A 159 -12.82 0.62 5.65
C LEU A 159 -13.29 1.28 6.96
N SER A 160 -12.45 1.28 8.01
CA SER A 160 -12.80 1.95 9.26
C SER A 160 -12.86 3.47 9.09
N LEU A 161 -11.95 4.04 8.29
CA LEU A 161 -11.92 5.48 7.98
C LEU A 161 -13.00 5.87 6.97
N ILE A 162 -13.34 4.97 6.05
CA ILE A 162 -14.46 5.19 5.12
C ILE A 162 -15.78 5.22 5.89
N SER A 163 -15.95 4.30 6.85
CA SER A 163 -17.14 4.24 7.70
C SER A 163 -17.21 5.42 8.67
N ASN A 164 -16.06 5.85 9.22
CA ASN A 164 -15.99 6.94 10.18
C ASN A 164 -14.73 7.80 9.95
N PRO A 165 -14.81 8.86 9.13
CA PRO A 165 -13.68 9.73 8.83
C PRO A 165 -13.10 10.46 10.05
N GLU A 166 -13.87 10.64 11.12
CA GLU A 166 -13.39 11.28 12.35
C GLU A 166 -12.39 10.42 13.12
N SER A 167 -12.27 9.13 12.77
CA SER A 167 -11.26 8.23 13.32
C SER A 167 -9.83 8.51 12.84
N ALA A 168 -9.66 9.38 11.83
CA ALA A 168 -8.34 9.74 11.31
C ALA A 168 -7.41 10.29 12.40
N GLY A 169 -6.22 9.69 12.52
CA GLY A 169 -5.22 10.08 13.52
C GLY A 169 -5.48 9.58 14.94
N LYS A 170 -6.64 8.98 15.22
CA LYS A 170 -6.90 8.29 16.50
C LYS A 170 -6.08 7.01 16.59
N THR A 171 -5.86 6.54 17.81
CA THR A 171 -5.23 5.23 18.05
C THR A 171 -6.23 4.11 17.74
N LEU A 172 -5.74 2.92 17.37
CA LEU A 172 -6.63 1.78 17.10
C LEU A 172 -7.51 1.44 18.31
N ASN A 173 -6.96 1.54 19.53
CA ASN A 173 -7.72 1.35 20.76
C ASN A 173 -8.86 2.36 20.92
N ALA A 174 -8.62 3.64 20.61
CA ALA A 174 -9.66 4.68 20.69
C ALA A 174 -10.76 4.43 19.67
N VAL A 175 -10.39 4.03 18.44
CA VAL A 175 -11.37 3.67 17.40
C VAL A 175 -12.24 2.50 17.85
N VAL A 176 -11.64 1.47 18.46
CA VAL A 176 -12.40 0.32 18.98
C VAL A 176 -13.35 0.71 20.12
N GLN A 177 -12.95 1.65 20.98
CA GLN A 177 -13.79 2.13 22.07
C GLN A 177 -14.99 2.97 21.58
N GLU A 178 -14.79 3.78 20.55
CA GLU A 178 -15.77 4.75 20.08
C GLU A 178 -16.71 4.20 19.00
N ASP A 179 -16.17 3.40 18.07
CA ASP A 179 -16.87 2.89 16.90
C ASP A 179 -17.03 1.36 16.95
N GLY A 180 -16.56 0.71 18.02
CA GLY A 180 -16.65 -0.74 18.14
C GLY A 180 -15.60 -1.48 17.29
N MET A 181 -15.78 -2.79 17.16
CA MET A 181 -14.70 -3.68 16.74
C MET A 181 -14.29 -3.53 15.27
N TRP A 182 -13.21 -2.79 15.01
CA TRP A 182 -12.47 -2.79 13.74
C TRP A 182 -11.09 -3.46 13.85
N PHE A 183 -10.48 -3.38 15.04
CA PHE A 183 -9.10 -3.81 15.29
C PHE A 183 -9.07 -4.71 16.54
N PRO A 184 -9.35 -6.01 16.41
CA PRO A 184 -9.44 -6.90 17.56
C PRO A 184 -8.12 -6.99 18.32
N GLY A 185 -8.21 -6.80 19.64
CA GLY A 185 -7.11 -7.04 20.56
C GLY A 185 -6.87 -8.54 20.71
N VAL A 186 -5.67 -8.99 20.33
CA VAL A 186 -5.28 -10.41 20.33
C VAL A 186 -4.15 -10.73 21.32
N TRP A 187 -3.62 -9.72 22.01
CA TRP A 187 -2.52 -9.86 22.97
C TRP A 187 -2.55 -8.73 24.02
N PRO A 188 -2.21 -8.99 25.29
CA PRO A 188 -1.88 -10.31 25.88
C PRO A 188 -3.10 -11.18 26.15
N THR A 189 -4.29 -10.57 26.18
CA THR A 189 -5.56 -11.25 26.42
C THR A 189 -6.53 -10.89 25.31
N MET A 190 -7.33 -11.86 24.90
CA MET A 190 -8.39 -11.69 23.92
C MET A 190 -9.71 -11.48 24.65
N ASP A 191 -10.57 -10.59 24.13
CA ASP A 191 -11.93 -10.46 24.65
C ASP A 191 -12.69 -11.78 24.42
N SER A 192 -13.36 -12.27 25.45
CA SER A 192 -14.23 -13.44 25.37
C SER A 192 -15.33 -13.35 24.30
N LYS A 193 -15.68 -12.13 23.87
CA LYS A 193 -16.70 -11.86 22.85
C LYS A 193 -16.13 -11.52 21.47
N VAL A 194 -14.83 -11.71 21.26
CA VAL A 194 -14.19 -11.31 20.00
C VAL A 194 -14.83 -11.97 18.78
N GLU A 195 -15.25 -13.24 18.90
CA GLU A 195 -15.88 -13.98 17.80
C GLU A 195 -17.21 -13.34 17.40
N GLU A 196 -18.09 -13.10 18.37
CA GLU A 196 -19.37 -12.41 18.16
C GLU A 196 -19.17 -11.01 17.56
N GLN A 197 -18.17 -10.26 18.06
CA GLN A 197 -17.85 -8.94 17.55
C GLN A 197 -17.27 -8.97 16.13
N MET A 198 -16.49 -10.00 15.79
CA MET A 198 -15.99 -10.22 14.43
C MET A 198 -17.11 -10.61 13.47
N ASP A 199 -18.08 -11.40 13.91
CA ASP A 199 -19.26 -11.75 13.12
C ASP A 199 -20.09 -10.50 12.79
N ILE A 200 -20.31 -9.61 13.78
CA ILE A 200 -20.98 -8.32 13.56
C ILE A 200 -20.18 -7.45 12.59
N LEU A 201 -18.87 -7.35 12.76
CA LEU A 201 -17.99 -6.61 11.85
C LEU A 201 -18.12 -7.13 10.41
N ALA A 202 -18.07 -8.45 10.21
CA ALA A 202 -18.10 -9.08 8.90
C ALA A 202 -19.47 -9.00 8.22
N ARG A 203 -20.56 -9.19 8.98
CA ARG A 203 -21.92 -9.18 8.46
C ARG A 203 -22.45 -7.77 8.22
N ASP A 204 -22.13 -6.82 9.09
CA ASP A 204 -22.81 -5.53 9.13
C ASP A 204 -21.87 -4.38 8.71
N LYS A 205 -20.75 -4.19 9.42
CA LYS A 205 -19.90 -3.00 9.24
C LYS A 205 -19.09 -3.01 7.95
N ILE A 206 -18.45 -4.13 7.61
CA ILE A 206 -17.62 -4.26 6.40
C ILE A 206 -18.46 -4.03 5.14
N PRO A 207 -19.62 -4.69 4.95
CA PRO A 207 -20.46 -4.45 3.76
C PRO A 207 -20.89 -2.99 3.62
N ALA A 208 -21.34 -2.34 4.71
CA ALA A 208 -21.73 -0.93 4.69
C ALA A 208 -20.56 0.00 4.30
N ALA A 209 -19.36 -0.26 4.82
CA ALA A 209 -18.16 0.50 4.46
C ALA A 209 -17.77 0.28 2.99
N ILE A 210 -17.91 -0.93 2.45
CA ILE A 210 -17.65 -1.24 1.04
C ILE A 210 -18.61 -0.48 0.11
N GLU A 211 -19.90 -0.44 0.45
CA GLU A 211 -20.90 0.32 -0.30
C GLU A 211 -20.56 1.82 -0.32
N THR A 212 -20.22 2.37 0.84
CA THR A 212 -19.77 3.77 0.98
C THR A 212 -18.50 4.03 0.14
N ALA A 213 -17.54 3.10 0.16
CA ALA A 213 -16.32 3.19 -0.64
C ALA A 213 -16.62 3.22 -2.14
N ALA A 214 -17.59 2.42 -2.59
CA ALA A 214 -18.00 2.37 -3.99
C ALA A 214 -18.61 3.70 -4.45
N ILE A 215 -19.45 4.33 -3.61
CA ILE A 215 -20.01 5.66 -3.87
C ILE A 215 -18.88 6.70 -3.98
N HIS A 216 -17.99 6.77 -2.98
CA HIS A 216 -16.86 7.71 -3.00
C HIS A 216 -15.96 7.52 -4.22
N ARG A 217 -15.79 6.27 -4.70
CA ARG A 217 -15.03 5.97 -5.90
C ARG A 217 -15.72 6.47 -7.17
N GLN A 218 -17.03 6.32 -7.28
CA GLN A 218 -17.80 6.82 -8.41
C GLN A 218 -17.75 8.35 -8.48
N GLU A 219 -17.96 9.03 -7.34
CA GLU A 219 -17.84 10.49 -7.24
C GLU A 219 -16.44 10.98 -7.62
N PHE A 220 -15.40 10.26 -7.17
CA PHE A 220 -14.02 10.55 -7.52
C PHE A 220 -13.75 10.44 -9.03
N ILE A 221 -14.22 9.36 -9.67
CA ILE A 221 -14.07 9.16 -11.12
C ILE A 221 -14.85 10.25 -11.88
N ALA A 222 -16.08 10.56 -11.48
CA ALA A 222 -16.88 11.61 -12.09
C ALA A 222 -16.16 12.98 -12.01
N GLY A 223 -15.61 13.32 -10.84
CA GLY A 223 -14.83 14.54 -10.66
C GLY A 223 -13.56 14.61 -11.52
N LEU A 224 -12.87 13.48 -11.71
CA LEU A 224 -11.71 13.42 -12.60
C LEU A 224 -12.11 13.72 -14.05
N VAL A 225 -13.18 13.07 -14.56
CA VAL A 225 -13.67 13.25 -15.93
C VAL A 225 -14.12 14.69 -16.18
N SER A 226 -14.87 15.28 -15.24
CA SER A 226 -15.31 16.68 -15.34
C SER A 226 -14.13 17.66 -15.35
N SER A 227 -13.08 17.40 -14.55
CA SER A 227 -11.89 18.27 -14.51
C SER A 227 -11.07 18.22 -15.80
N THR A 228 -11.00 17.07 -16.47
CA THR A 228 -10.31 16.93 -17.77
C THR A 228 -11.07 17.61 -18.91
N ALA A 229 -12.41 17.61 -18.88
CA ALA A 229 -13.24 18.30 -19.88
C ALA A 229 -13.18 19.84 -19.77
N ALA A 230 -13.02 20.35 -18.54
CA ALA A 230 -12.83 21.78 -18.30
C ALA A 230 -11.45 22.29 -18.74
N ALA A 231 -10.40 21.48 -18.60
CA ALA A 231 -9.05 21.84 -19.03
C ALA A 231 -8.94 21.91 -20.56
N SER A 232 -9.51 20.94 -21.29
CA SER A 232 -9.48 20.91 -22.76
C SER A 232 -10.32 22.02 -23.41
N SER A 233 -11.35 22.52 -22.74
CA SER A 233 -12.14 23.67 -23.22
C SER A 233 -11.45 25.02 -23.01
N SER A 234 -10.49 25.11 -22.06
CA SER A 234 -9.72 26.33 -21.81
C SER A 234 -8.53 26.54 -22.77
N GLU A 235 -7.94 25.46 -23.31
CA GLU A 235 -6.86 25.56 -24.30
C GLU A 235 -7.37 25.95 -25.70
N SER A 236 -8.64 25.66 -26.03
CA SER A 236 -9.26 26.06 -27.30
C SER A 236 -9.56 27.56 -27.41
N ALA A 237 -9.44 28.33 -26.33
CA ALA A 237 -9.83 29.75 -26.30
C ALA A 237 -8.67 30.73 -26.53
N THR A 238 -7.43 30.26 -26.75
CA THR A 238 -6.24 31.14 -26.80
C THR A 238 -5.54 31.19 -28.17
N THR A 239 -6.15 30.67 -29.24
CA THR A 239 -5.53 30.64 -30.58
C THR A 239 -6.36 31.34 -31.64
N THR A 240 -6.83 32.57 -31.39
CA THR A 240 -7.37 33.41 -32.48
C THR A 240 -7.22 34.90 -32.18
N THR A 241 -6.04 35.51 -32.44
CA THR A 241 -5.91 36.91 -32.91
C THR A 241 -4.45 37.32 -33.18
N THR A 242 -3.93 36.92 -34.33
CA THR A 242 -2.87 37.58 -35.13
C THR A 242 -2.89 36.80 -36.45
N SER A 243 -3.08 37.33 -37.65
CA SER A 243 -2.87 38.65 -38.22
C SER A 243 -3.43 38.59 -39.65
N GLU A 244 -4.25 39.55 -40.06
CA GLU A 244 -4.47 39.88 -41.47
C GLU A 244 -4.18 41.37 -41.61
N GLU A 245 -3.01 41.69 -42.18
CA GLU A 245 -2.82 42.91 -42.95
C GLU A 245 -1.92 42.55 -44.14
N GLU A 246 -2.56 42.55 -45.31
CA GLU A 246 -1.98 42.40 -46.64
C GLU A 246 -1.10 43.63 -46.97
N SER A 247 0.06 43.41 -47.63
CA SER A 247 0.61 44.40 -48.56
C SER A 247 1.63 43.79 -49.53
N ASN A 248 1.11 43.45 -50.72
CA ASN A 248 1.60 43.78 -52.06
C ASN A 248 3.10 44.06 -52.33
N CYS A 249 3.69 43.33 -53.30
CA CYS A 249 4.60 43.77 -54.39
C CYS A 249 5.24 42.50 -55.02
N GLU A 250 4.85 42.07 -56.21
CA GLU A 250 5.36 42.46 -57.55
C GLU A 250 6.83 42.08 -57.85
N GLU A 251 6.94 41.22 -58.87
CA GLU A 251 7.93 41.12 -59.95
C GLU A 251 9.44 40.87 -59.71
N GLN A 252 9.90 39.91 -60.55
CA GLN A 252 11.26 39.53 -61.00
C GLN A 252 12.06 38.50 -60.21
#